data_AF-A0A7X2MQF8-F1
#
_entry.id   AF-A0A7X2MQF8-F1
#
_cell.length_a   1.000
_cell.length_b   1.000
_cell.length_c   1.000
_cell.angle_alpha   90.00
_cell.angle_beta   90.00
_cell.angle_gamma   90.00
#
_symmetry.space_group_name_H-M   'P 1'
#
loop_
_entity.id
_entity.type
_entity.pdbx_description
1 polymer ?
#
loop_
_entity_poly.entity_id
_entity_poly.type
_entity_poly.pdbx_seq_one_letter_code
_entity_poly.pdbx_strand_id
1 'polypeptide(L)'
;MSIRIIPQDQLEKGEKTTAEMIPPLLFPRLKNLYSRRAARLRDLAAKNPLGDYLRFAAVIAEAQEIVLYDHPLHIDLHARLTQSASEGKPPLNIHTLPRDPHWQRLLHSLIAELKPEMS
;
A
#
# COMPACT_ATOMS: atom_id res chain seq x y z
N MET A 1 5.33 -25.25 20.58
CA MET A 1 4.20 -25.02 19.67
C MET A 1 3.24 -26.20 19.78
N SER A 2 2.12 -26.06 20.48
CA SER A 2 1.11 -27.12 20.55
C SER A 2 0.10 -26.92 19.43
N ILE A 3 0.09 -27.83 18.46
CA ILE A 3 -0.93 -27.85 17.41
C ILE A 3 -2.17 -28.52 18.01
N ARG A 4 -3.27 -27.78 18.10
CA ARG A 4 -4.57 -28.33 18.49
C ARG A 4 -5.27 -28.85 17.25
N ILE A 5 -5.55 -30.15 17.22
CA ILE A 5 -6.36 -30.78 16.16
C ILE A 5 -7.81 -30.74 16.63
N ILE A 6 -8.66 -30.04 15.86
CA ILE A 6 -10.09 -29.88 16.16
C ILE A 6 -10.89 -30.78 15.19
N PRO A 7 -11.85 -31.58 15.69
CA PRO A 7 -12.75 -32.38 14.87
C PRO A 7 -13.59 -31.55 13.89
N GLN A 8 -13.85 -32.08 12.69
CA GLN A 8 -14.53 -31.36 11.60
C GLN A 8 -15.97 -30.93 11.97
N ASP A 9 -16.69 -31.74 12.75
CA ASP A 9 -18.04 -31.43 13.23
C ASP A 9 -18.08 -30.23 14.18
N GLN A 10 -16.98 -29.95 14.89
CA GLN A 10 -16.84 -28.75 15.73
C GLN A 10 -16.48 -27.50 14.91
N LEU A 11 -15.92 -27.64 13.71
CA LEU A 11 -15.69 -26.53 12.79
C LEU A 11 -16.99 -26.10 12.11
N GLU A 12 -17.89 -27.03 11.81
CA GLU A 12 -19.20 -26.76 11.19
C GLU A 12 -20.22 -26.17 12.18
N LYS A 13 -20.13 -26.55 13.47
CA LYS A 13 -20.94 -26.00 14.58
C LYS A 13 -20.29 -24.82 15.29
N GLY A 14 -18.99 -24.62 15.07
CA GLY A 14 -18.26 -23.46 15.52
C GLY A 14 -18.83 -22.23 14.84
N GLU A 15 -19.02 -21.19 15.64
CA GLU A 15 -19.51 -19.89 15.22
C GLU A 15 -18.87 -19.50 13.87
N LYS A 16 -19.68 -19.40 12.80
CA LYS A 16 -19.25 -19.02 11.43
C LYS A 16 -18.67 -17.59 11.36
N THR A 17 -18.44 -16.97 12.51
CA THR A 17 -18.23 -15.55 12.71
C THR A 17 -16.90 -15.05 12.14
N THR A 18 -15.83 -15.85 12.10
CA THR A 18 -14.53 -15.29 11.66
C THR A 18 -14.37 -15.22 10.14
N ALA A 19 -14.86 -16.22 9.40
CA ALA A 19 -14.76 -16.25 7.94
C ALA A 19 -15.83 -15.38 7.26
N GLU A 20 -17.03 -15.28 7.84
CA GLU A 20 -18.13 -14.44 7.32
C GLU A 20 -17.93 -12.94 7.61
N MET A 21 -17.05 -12.55 8.53
CA MET A 21 -16.78 -11.15 8.89
C MET A 21 -15.61 -10.49 8.15
N ILE A 22 -14.93 -11.16 7.22
CA ILE A 22 -13.85 -10.51 6.46
C ILE A 22 -14.49 -9.50 5.50
N PRO A 23 -14.26 -8.19 5.66
CA PRO A 23 -14.84 -7.22 4.76
C PRO A 23 -14.30 -7.46 3.34
N PRO A 24 -15.14 -7.38 2.30
CA PRO A 24 -14.75 -7.67 0.93
C PRO A 24 -13.68 -6.70 0.40
N LEU A 25 -13.49 -5.55 1.07
CA LEU A 25 -12.48 -4.55 0.75
C LEU A 25 -11.80 -4.06 2.02
N LEU A 26 -10.47 -4.23 2.07
CA LEU A 26 -9.62 -3.68 3.12
C LEU A 26 -9.07 -2.34 2.66
N PHE A 27 -9.54 -1.26 3.29
CA PHE A 27 -9.01 0.07 3.02
C PHE A 27 -7.63 0.25 3.68
N PRO A 28 -6.63 0.79 2.96
CA PRO A 28 -5.36 1.15 3.56
C PRO A 28 -5.55 2.30 4.54
N ARG A 29 -4.80 2.27 5.65
CA ARG A 29 -4.70 3.45 6.54
C ARG A 29 -3.68 4.42 5.93
N LEU A 30 -4.19 5.45 5.27
CA LEU A 30 -3.37 6.37 4.46
C LEU A 30 -2.45 7.28 5.30
N LYS A 31 -2.89 7.69 6.50
CA LYS A 31 -2.17 8.67 7.35
C LYS A 31 -0.72 8.30 7.70
N ASN A 32 -0.35 7.02 7.61
CA ASN A 32 0.97 6.53 8.00
C ASN A 32 1.38 5.32 7.14
N LEU A 33 0.98 5.34 5.87
CA LEU A 33 1.21 4.21 4.97
C LEU A 33 2.71 4.04 4.70
N TYR A 34 3.40 5.11 4.32
CA TYR A 34 4.80 5.04 3.93
C TYR A 34 5.73 5.10 5.15
N SER A 35 5.43 5.94 6.13
CA SER A 35 6.16 5.96 7.42
C SER A 35 6.19 4.59 8.12
N ARG A 36 5.07 3.86 8.19
CA ARG A 36 5.07 2.48 8.74
C ARG A 36 5.82 1.49 7.86
N ARG A 37 5.78 1.66 6.54
CA ARG A 37 6.53 0.81 5.61
C ARG A 37 8.03 0.98 5.80
N ALA A 38 8.51 2.22 5.91
CA ALA A 38 9.92 2.53 6.16
C ALA A 38 10.39 1.91 7.49
N ALA A 39 9.64 2.11 8.58
CA ALA A 39 9.95 1.50 9.87
C ALA A 39 10.02 -0.02 9.79
N ARG A 40 9.04 -0.66 9.15
CA ARG A 40 9.01 -2.12 9.00
C ARG A 40 10.19 -2.65 8.19
N LEU A 41 10.61 -1.94 7.14
CA LEU A 41 11.78 -2.32 6.33
C LEU A 41 13.07 -2.24 7.15
N ARG A 42 13.24 -1.21 8.00
CA ARG A 42 14.38 -1.10 8.92
C ARG A 42 14.40 -2.22 9.95
N ASP A 43 13.24 -2.58 10.53
CA ASP A 43 13.13 -3.70 11.46
C ASP A 43 13.57 -5.02 10.81
N LEU A 44 13.12 -5.26 9.57
CA LEU A 44 13.49 -6.46 8.82
C LEU A 44 14.98 -6.47 8.44
N ALA A 45 15.56 -5.30 8.18
CA ALA A 45 16.97 -5.18 7.79
C ALA A 45 17.95 -5.58 8.90
N ALA A 46 17.56 -5.50 10.17
CA ALA A 46 18.47 -5.72 11.31
C ALA A 46 19.08 -7.12 11.38
N LYS A 47 18.43 -8.14 10.80
CA LYS A 47 18.89 -9.55 10.83
C LYS A 47 18.77 -10.23 9.47
N ASN A 48 18.85 -9.46 8.38
CA ASN A 48 18.67 -9.98 7.03
C ASN A 48 19.97 -9.82 6.22
N PRO A 49 20.43 -10.86 5.48
CA PRO A 49 21.56 -10.75 4.57
C PRO A 49 21.42 -9.65 3.52
N LEU A 50 20.18 -9.28 3.15
CA LEU A 50 19.86 -8.17 2.26
C LEU A 50 19.58 -6.87 3.03
N GLY A 51 20.17 -6.70 4.21
CA GLY A 51 19.91 -5.58 5.11
C GLY A 51 20.14 -4.22 4.46
N ASP A 52 21.19 -4.06 3.65
CA ASP A 52 21.47 -2.79 2.96
C ASP A 52 20.41 -2.47 1.91
N TYR A 53 19.96 -3.47 1.15
CA TYR A 53 18.86 -3.29 0.20
C TYR A 53 17.56 -2.89 0.92
N LEU A 54 17.25 -3.52 2.06
CA LEU A 54 16.07 -3.18 2.84
C LEU A 54 16.16 -1.78 3.46
N ARG A 55 17.36 -1.37 3.91
CA ARG A 55 17.62 0.01 4.36
C ARG A 55 17.42 1.02 3.23
N PHE A 56 17.95 0.74 2.04
CA PHE A 56 17.73 1.57 0.86
C PHE A 56 16.24 1.66 0.49
N ALA A 57 15.51 0.55 0.47
CA ALA A 57 14.07 0.55 0.24
C ALA A 57 13.31 1.35 1.31
N ALA A 58 13.79 1.37 2.56
CA ALA A 58 13.22 2.20 3.62
C ALA A 58 13.40 3.70 3.35
N VAL A 59 14.54 4.12 2.81
CA VAL A 59 14.78 5.50 2.37
C VAL A 59 13.80 5.90 1.27
N ILE A 60 13.58 5.04 0.27
CA ILE A 60 12.57 5.29 -0.77
C ILE A 60 11.17 5.46 -0.17
N ALA A 61 10.79 4.60 0.78
CA ALA A 61 9.48 4.71 1.43
C ALA A 61 9.36 6.01 2.23
N GLU A 62 10.41 6.45 2.91
CA GLU A 62 10.41 7.74 3.62
C GLU A 62 10.28 8.93 2.67
N ALA A 63 11.02 8.93 1.56
CA ALA A 63 10.88 9.94 0.51
C ALA A 63 9.46 9.96 -0.09
N GLN A 64 8.79 8.81 -0.20
CA GLN A 64 7.39 8.75 -0.62
C GLN A 64 6.43 9.43 0.37
N GLU A 65 6.70 9.36 1.68
CA GLU A 65 5.91 10.07 2.69
C GLU A 65 6.07 11.59 2.53
N ILE A 66 7.31 12.07 2.36
CA ILE A 66 7.63 13.49 2.17
C ILE A 66 6.97 14.01 0.89
N VAL A 67 7.16 13.33 -0.24
CA VAL A 67 6.59 13.73 -1.53
C VAL A 67 5.06 13.74 -1.50
N LEU A 68 4.42 12.79 -0.80
CA LEU A 68 2.96 12.79 -0.62
C LEU A 68 2.49 14.01 0.20
N TYR A 69 3.25 14.39 1.22
CA TYR A 69 2.95 15.56 2.06
C TYR A 69 3.07 16.88 1.27
N ASP A 70 4.14 17.03 0.49
CA ASP A 70 4.42 18.27 -0.27
C ASP A 70 3.56 18.41 -1.53
N HIS A 71 3.15 17.29 -2.12
CA HIS A 71 2.38 17.25 -3.35
C HIS A 71 1.14 16.37 -3.19
N PRO A 72 0.17 16.78 -2.35
CA PRO A 72 -1.08 16.04 -2.21
C PRO A 72 -1.82 15.96 -3.54
N LEU A 73 -2.45 14.81 -3.78
CA LEU A 73 -3.28 14.60 -4.95
C LEU A 73 -4.65 15.26 -4.72
N HIS A 74 -4.96 16.27 -5.52
CA HIS A 74 -6.26 16.92 -5.57
C HIS A 74 -6.94 16.58 -6.89
N ILE A 75 -7.72 15.50 -6.90
CA ILE A 75 -8.47 15.05 -8.08
C ILE A 75 -9.88 14.65 -7.65
N ASP A 76 -10.88 15.04 -8.44
CA ASP A 76 -12.23 14.50 -8.32
C ASP A 76 -12.36 13.27 -9.22
N LEU A 77 -12.54 12.10 -8.60
CA LEU A 77 -12.73 10.83 -9.30
C LEU A 77 -14.21 10.44 -9.45
N HIS A 78 -15.16 11.25 -8.98
CA HIS A 78 -16.57 10.85 -8.93
C HIS A 78 -17.11 10.43 -10.30
N ALA A 79 -16.96 11.28 -11.33
CA ALA A 79 -17.43 10.99 -12.68
C ALA A 79 -16.82 9.68 -13.24
N ARG A 80 -15.51 9.47 -13.00
CA ARG A 80 -14.79 8.27 -13.42
C ARG A 80 -15.30 7.02 -12.69
N LEU A 81 -15.52 7.11 -11.39
CA LEU A 81 -16.08 6.03 -10.58
C LEU A 81 -17.46 5.63 -11.09
N THR A 82 -18.37 6.61 -11.31
CA THR A 82 -19.72 6.37 -11.85
C THR A 82 -19.67 5.67 -13.22
N GLN A 83 -18.86 6.19 -14.14
CA GLN A 83 -18.71 5.59 -15.46
C GLN A 83 -18.18 4.16 -15.37
N SER A 84 -17.08 3.95 -14.63
CA SER A 84 -16.45 2.63 -14.50
C SER A 84 -17.39 1.58 -13.88
N ALA A 85 -18.20 2.00 -12.92
CA ALA A 85 -19.23 1.16 -12.31
C ALA A 85 -20.31 0.76 -13.33
N SER A 86 -20.80 1.69 -14.16
CA SER A 86 -21.78 1.37 -15.21
C SER A 86 -21.25 0.42 -16.29
N GLU A 87 -19.95 0.49 -16.57
CA GLU A 87 -19.28 -0.37 -17.55
C GLU A 87 -18.79 -1.70 -16.96
N GLY A 88 -18.91 -1.89 -15.63
CA GLY A 88 -18.37 -3.06 -14.94
C GLY A 88 -16.83 -3.16 -15.00
N LYS A 89 -16.12 -2.04 -15.16
CA LYS A 89 -14.66 -1.98 -15.31
C LYS A 89 -13.98 -1.43 -14.07
N PRO A 90 -12.72 -1.82 -13.77
CA PRO A 90 -11.96 -1.21 -12.69
C PRO A 90 -11.71 0.30 -12.92
N PRO A 91 -11.99 1.18 -11.94
CA PRO A 91 -11.85 2.62 -12.11
C PRO A 91 -10.41 3.06 -12.38
N LEU A 92 -9.45 2.37 -11.75
CA LEU A 92 -8.01 2.65 -11.83
C LEU A 92 -7.25 1.64 -12.71
N ASN A 93 -7.89 1.14 -13.78
CA ASN A 93 -7.27 0.20 -14.71
C ASN A 93 -6.04 0.83 -15.39
N ILE A 94 -4.87 0.16 -15.30
CA ILE A 94 -3.58 0.67 -15.79
C ILE A 94 -3.50 0.88 -17.31
N HIS A 95 -4.36 0.21 -18.09
CA HIS A 95 -4.38 0.31 -19.55
C HIS A 95 -5.34 1.40 -20.05
N THR A 96 -6.32 1.81 -19.25
CA THR A 96 -7.38 2.75 -19.68
C THR A 96 -7.42 4.04 -18.88
N LEU A 97 -6.83 4.08 -17.68
CA LEU A 97 -6.75 5.30 -16.88
C LEU A 97 -5.78 6.29 -17.54
N PRO A 98 -6.24 7.51 -17.92
CA PRO A 98 -5.36 8.55 -18.41
C PRO A 98 -4.32 8.93 -17.36
N ARG A 99 -3.07 9.09 -17.78
CA ARG A 99 -1.97 9.45 -16.89
C ARG A 99 -1.97 10.95 -16.65
N ASP A 100 -2.39 11.36 -15.45
CA ASP A 100 -2.38 12.77 -15.04
C ASP A 100 -0.94 13.32 -14.87
N PRO A 101 -0.61 14.55 -15.28
CA PRO A 101 0.73 15.13 -15.10
C PRO A 101 1.27 15.07 -13.66
N HIS A 102 0.40 14.95 -12.66
CA HIS A 102 0.77 14.79 -11.25
C HIS A 102 1.73 13.61 -11.01
N TRP A 103 1.60 12.47 -11.71
CA TRP A 103 2.54 11.35 -11.48
C TRP A 103 3.98 11.71 -11.86
N GLN A 104 4.17 12.55 -12.89
CA GLN A 104 5.50 13.03 -13.30
C GLN A 104 6.07 13.99 -12.26
N ARG A 105 5.22 14.85 -11.68
CA ARG A 105 5.62 15.71 -10.56
C ARG A 105 6.11 14.88 -9.38
N LEU A 106 5.36 13.86 -8.96
CA LEU A 106 5.75 12.97 -7.87
C LEU A 106 7.08 12.26 -8.19
N LEU A 107 7.28 11.80 -9.43
CA LEU A 107 8.54 11.17 -9.84
C LEU A 107 9.73 12.12 -9.73
N HIS A 108 9.60 13.35 -10.23
CA HIS A 108 10.69 14.34 -10.15
C HIS A 108 11.02 14.71 -8.71
N SER A 109 10.00 14.91 -7.86
CA SER A 109 10.21 15.21 -6.44
C SER A 109 10.86 14.03 -5.71
N LEU A 110 10.46 12.80 -6.01
CA LEU A 110 11.10 11.61 -5.44
C LEU A 110 12.58 11.51 -5.82
N ILE A 111 12.93 11.79 -7.08
CA ILE A 111 14.32 11.83 -7.52
C ILE A 111 15.10 12.95 -6.82
N ALA A 112 14.49 14.12 -6.61
CA ALA A 112 15.10 15.22 -5.90
C ALA A 112 15.39 14.87 -4.44
N GLU A 113 14.46 14.22 -3.74
CA GLU A 113 14.66 13.81 -2.34
C GLU A 113 15.68 12.70 -2.15
N LEU A 114 15.84 11.81 -3.14
CA LEU A 114 16.83 10.73 -3.04
C LEU A 114 18.26 11.17 -3.37
N LYS A 115 18.45 12.26 -4.12
CA LYS A 115 19.78 12.72 -4.56
C LYS A 115 20.75 13.05 -3.40
N PRO A 116 20.35 13.79 -2.34
CA PRO A 116 21.24 14.15 -1.24
C PRO A 116 21.74 12.93 -0.45
N GLU A 117 20.89 11.91 -0.29
CA GLU A 117 21.17 10.69 0.48
C GLU A 117 22.09 9.69 -0.26
N MET A 118 22.39 9.93 -1.54
CA MET A 118 23.18 9.03 -2.39
C MET A 118 24.59 9.55 -2.72
N SER A 119 25.00 10.71 -2.18
CA SER A 119 26.36 11.26 -2.29
C SER A 119 27.19 10.94 -1.06
#